data_AF-A0A7S3GLQ6-F1
#
_entry.id   AF-A0A7S3GLQ6-F1
#
_cell.length_a   1.000
_cell.length_b   1.000
_cell.length_c   1.000
_cell.angle_alpha   90.00
_cell.angle_beta   90.00
_cell.angle_gamma   90.00
#
_symmetry.space_group_name_H-M   'P 1'
#
loop_
_entity.id
_entity.type
_entity.pdbx_description
1 polymer ?
#
loop_
_entity_poly.entity_id
_entity_poly.type
_entity_poly.pdbx_seq_one_letter_code
_entity_poly.pdbx_strand_id
1 'polypeptide(L)'
;MTKHLNDDWMIDNGFMHANEAEEDKHWWSNETVASLGLQSPVTISPSVKLEKAIGLLKEHGFDMLPVVDEAGEILGVVTEGHLMSLLAQGKVALQDAVDKALFKGFKTVDVSTSLG
;
A
#
# COMPACT_ATOMS: atom_id res chain seq x y z
N MET A 1 -12.09 12.79 -20.80
CA MET A 1 -12.89 13.84 -20.13
C MET A 1 -12.93 13.52 -18.65
N THR A 2 -12.01 14.10 -17.90
CA THR A 2 -11.98 14.04 -16.44
C THR A 2 -11.96 15.48 -15.95
N LYS A 3 -13.12 16.15 -15.98
CA LYS A 3 -13.37 17.30 -15.10
C LYS A 3 -13.57 16.73 -13.69
N HIS A 4 -12.54 16.08 -13.17
CA HIS A 4 -12.50 15.70 -11.76
C HIS A 4 -11.89 16.90 -11.05
N LEU A 5 -12.71 17.44 -10.14
CA LEU A 5 -12.40 18.46 -9.17
C LEU A 5 -11.02 18.16 -8.56
N ASN A 6 -9.99 18.82 -9.06
CA ASN A 6 -8.65 18.84 -8.46
C ASN A 6 -8.46 20.26 -7.96
N ASP A 7 -8.13 20.39 -6.67
CA ASP A 7 -8.02 21.67 -5.99
C ASP A 7 -6.97 22.56 -6.66
N ASP A 8 -5.87 21.97 -7.15
CA ASP A 8 -4.84 22.69 -7.92
C ASP A 8 -5.42 23.38 -9.17
N TRP A 9 -6.26 22.67 -9.93
CA TRP A 9 -6.90 23.22 -11.13
C TRP A 9 -7.94 24.29 -10.77
N MET A 10 -8.67 24.08 -9.68
CA MET A 10 -9.69 25.02 -9.20
C MET A 10 -9.06 26.33 -8.72
N ILE A 11 -7.89 26.27 -8.07
CA ILE A 11 -7.13 27.44 -7.64
C ILE A 11 -6.57 28.22 -8.84
N ASP A 12 -5.93 27.53 -9.78
CA ASP A 12 -5.33 28.16 -10.98
C ASP A 12 -6.39 28.86 -11.86
N ASN A 13 -7.62 28.36 -11.86
CA ASN A 13 -8.72 28.94 -12.63
C ASN A 13 -9.60 29.89 -11.80
N GLY A 14 -9.22 30.19 -10.55
CA GLY A 14 -9.92 31.13 -9.68
C GLY A 14 -11.30 30.65 -9.21
N PHE A 15 -11.56 29.35 -9.28
CA PHE A 15 -12.77 28.72 -8.73
C PHE A 15 -12.65 28.38 -7.24
N MET A 16 -11.44 28.44 -6.66
CA MET A 16 -11.18 28.35 -5.21
C MET A 16 -10.02 29.28 -4.83
N HIS A 17 -10.08 29.89 -3.64
CA HIS A 17 -8.95 30.62 -3.08
C HIS A 17 -8.04 29.70 -2.25
N ALA A 18 -6.72 29.92 -2.27
CA ALA A 18 -5.77 29.12 -1.50
C ALA A 18 -6.09 29.05 0.01
N ASN A 19 -6.64 30.13 0.58
CA ASN A 19 -7.13 30.17 1.96
C ASN A 19 -8.36 29.27 2.21
N GLU A 20 -9.26 29.12 1.23
CA GLU A 20 -10.45 28.26 1.36
C GLU A 20 -10.06 26.77 1.30
N ALA A 21 -9.02 26.43 0.53
CA ALA A 21 -8.41 25.10 0.55
C ALA A 21 -7.64 24.78 1.86
N GLU A 22 -7.32 25.81 2.66
CA GLU A 22 -6.67 25.65 3.97
C GLU A 22 -7.68 25.46 5.13
N GLU A 23 -8.93 25.91 5.00
CA GLU A 23 -9.97 25.80 6.03
C GLU A 23 -10.47 24.36 6.26
N ASP A 24 -10.33 23.47 5.27
CA ASP A 24 -10.73 22.05 5.35
C ASP A 24 -9.61 21.10 5.83
N LYS A 25 -8.43 21.64 6.17
CA LYS A 25 -7.31 20.79 6.64
C LYS A 25 -7.59 20.30 8.07
N HIS A 26 -7.65 18.97 8.21
CA HIS A 26 -7.81 18.33 9.51
C HIS A 26 -6.64 18.65 10.46
N TRP A 27 -6.88 18.52 11.77
CA TRP A 27 -5.86 18.79 12.80
C TRP A 27 -4.57 17.97 12.62
N TRP A 28 -4.69 16.78 12.02
CA TRP A 28 -3.58 15.87 11.75
C TRP A 28 -2.91 16.11 10.39
N SER A 29 -3.39 17.03 9.55
CA SER A 29 -2.82 17.25 8.21
C SER A 29 -1.36 17.69 8.23
N ASN A 30 -0.92 18.35 9.31
CA ASN A 30 0.48 18.75 9.53
C ASN A 30 1.29 17.74 10.36
N GLU A 31 0.66 16.68 10.86
CA GLU A 31 1.36 15.58 11.51
C GLU A 31 2.11 14.76 10.45
N THR A 32 3.16 14.06 10.88
CA THR A 32 4.00 13.25 9.98
C THR A 32 3.67 11.77 10.10
N VAL A 33 4.00 10.97 9.09
CA VAL A 33 3.89 9.50 9.15
C VAL A 33 4.59 8.91 10.39
N ALA A 34 5.69 9.52 10.85
CA ALA A 34 6.39 9.12 12.06
C ALA A 34 5.52 9.15 13.34
N SER A 35 4.54 10.08 13.42
CA SER A 35 3.70 10.23 14.62
C SER A 35 2.72 9.06 14.82
N LEU A 36 2.50 8.25 13.77
CA LEU A 36 1.66 7.06 13.83
C LEU A 36 2.28 5.91 14.64
N GLY A 37 3.58 5.95 14.94
CA GLY A 37 4.26 4.92 15.75
C GLY A 37 4.18 3.53 15.13
N LEU A 38 4.28 3.44 13.80
CA LEU A 38 4.14 2.18 13.05
C LEU A 38 5.23 1.16 13.42
N GLN A 39 4.82 -0.09 13.61
CA GLN A 39 5.75 -1.20 13.85
C GLN A 39 6.34 -1.70 12.54
N SER A 40 7.56 -2.23 12.61
CA SER A 40 8.18 -2.90 11.46
C SER A 40 7.34 -4.11 11.03
N PRO A 41 6.93 -4.20 9.76
CA PRO A 41 6.09 -5.30 9.29
C PRO A 41 6.89 -6.60 9.19
N VAL A 42 6.19 -7.72 9.30
CA VAL A 42 6.75 -9.03 8.94
C VAL A 42 6.85 -9.11 7.42
N THR A 43 8.05 -9.43 6.91
CA THR A 43 8.32 -9.51 5.46
C THR A 43 8.57 -10.96 5.04
N ILE A 44 8.39 -11.26 3.75
CA ILE A 44 8.66 -12.58 3.18
C ILE A 44 9.56 -12.49 1.94
N SER A 45 10.33 -13.55 1.68
CA SER A 45 11.16 -13.66 0.48
C SER A 45 10.30 -14.04 -0.75
N PRO A 46 10.65 -13.57 -1.97
CA PRO A 46 9.89 -13.88 -3.19
C PRO A 46 9.85 -15.38 -3.53
N SER A 47 10.81 -16.17 -3.05
CA SER A 47 10.87 -17.62 -3.30
C SER A 47 10.00 -18.45 -2.36
N VAL A 48 9.41 -17.83 -1.34
CA VAL A 48 8.50 -18.49 -0.39
C VAL A 48 7.25 -18.98 -1.13
N LYS A 49 6.76 -20.16 -0.77
CA LYS A 49 5.52 -20.72 -1.34
C LYS A 49 4.29 -19.94 -0.91
N LEU A 50 3.29 -19.84 -1.80
CA LEU A 50 2.02 -19.20 -1.51
C LEU A 50 1.29 -19.81 -0.31
N GLU A 51 1.35 -21.13 -0.14
CA GLU A 51 0.80 -21.82 1.05
C GLU A 51 1.38 -21.26 2.36
N LYS A 52 2.69 -21.03 2.40
CA LYS A 52 3.36 -20.50 3.59
C LYS A 52 3.00 -19.04 3.82
N ALA A 53 2.88 -18.24 2.76
CA ALA A 53 2.42 -16.85 2.86
C ALA A 53 0.98 -16.78 3.43
N ILE A 54 0.06 -17.61 2.95
CA ILE A 54 -1.32 -17.72 3.48
C ILE A 54 -1.31 -18.15 4.95
N GLY A 55 -0.45 -19.11 5.30
CA GLY A 55 -0.25 -19.53 6.69
C GLY A 55 0.17 -18.37 7.59
N LEU A 56 1.15 -17.56 7.16
CA LEU A 56 1.63 -16.39 7.91
C LEU A 56 0.55 -15.32 8.08
N LEU A 57 -0.18 -14.99 7.00
CA LEU A 57 -1.31 -14.05 7.03
C LEU A 57 -2.33 -14.49 8.08
N LYS A 58 -2.76 -15.76 8.04
CA LYS A 58 -3.75 -16.30 8.97
C LYS A 58 -3.25 -16.41 10.41
N GLU A 59 -2.01 -16.85 10.60
CA GLU A 59 -1.41 -17.05 11.93
C GLU A 59 -1.28 -15.73 12.69
N HIS A 60 -0.90 -14.65 11.99
CA HIS A 60 -0.68 -13.34 12.60
C HIS A 60 -1.88 -12.40 12.47
N GLY A 61 -2.92 -12.79 11.73
CA GLY A 61 -4.07 -11.93 11.44
C GLY A 61 -3.71 -10.73 10.56
N PHE A 62 -2.75 -10.88 9.65
CA PHE A 62 -2.36 -9.84 8.70
C PHE A 62 -3.12 -9.99 7.39
N ASP A 63 -3.56 -8.87 6.83
CA ASP A 63 -4.21 -8.83 5.50
C ASP A 63 -3.20 -8.76 4.35
N MET A 64 -1.95 -8.35 4.64
CA MET A 64 -0.87 -8.23 3.67
C MET A 64 0.52 -8.52 4.24
N LEU A 65 1.43 -8.93 3.35
CA LEU A 65 2.86 -9.10 3.64
C LEU A 65 3.69 -8.40 2.56
N PRO A 66 4.62 -7.51 2.93
CA PRO A 66 5.63 -7.01 2.01
C PRO A 66 6.58 -8.13 1.58
N VAL A 67 6.90 -8.13 0.29
CA VAL A 67 7.85 -9.07 -0.32
C VAL A 67 9.16 -8.35 -0.58
N VAL A 68 10.22 -8.85 0.04
CA VAL A 68 11.55 -8.23 0.04
C VAL A 68 12.57 -9.23 -0.47
N ASP A 69 13.50 -8.78 -1.32
CA ASP A 69 14.58 -9.62 -1.82
C ASP A 69 15.76 -9.75 -0.82
N GLU A 70 16.81 -10.46 -1.22
CA GLU A 70 18.00 -10.65 -0.39
C GLU A 70 18.83 -9.36 -0.19
N ALA A 71 18.66 -8.37 -1.06
CA ALA A 71 19.32 -7.07 -0.97
C ALA A 71 18.55 -6.09 -0.06
N GLY A 72 17.32 -6.43 0.34
CA GLY A 72 16.45 -5.57 1.15
C GLY A 72 15.51 -4.70 0.33
N GLU A 73 15.42 -4.91 -0.98
CA GLU A 73 14.56 -4.12 -1.87
C GLU A 73 13.12 -4.65 -1.85
N ILE A 74 12.15 -3.73 -1.82
CA ILE A 74 10.72 -4.06 -1.83
C ILE A 74 10.29 -4.39 -3.27
N LEU A 75 9.96 -5.66 -3.52
CA LEU A 75 9.50 -6.12 -4.83
C LEU A 75 7.99 -5.91 -5.05
N GLY A 76 7.24 -5.82 -3.95
CA GLY A 76 5.80 -5.64 -3.93
C GLY A 76 5.18 -6.10 -2.62
N VAL A 77 3.86 -6.28 -2.65
CA VAL A 77 3.10 -6.84 -1.52
C VAL A 77 2.26 -8.02 -2.00
N VAL A 78 2.01 -8.98 -1.12
CA VAL A 78 0.94 -9.95 -1.30
C VAL A 78 -0.18 -9.62 -0.33
N THR A 79 -1.42 -9.69 -0.81
CA THR A 79 -2.61 -9.48 0.03
C THR A 79 -3.48 -10.72 -0.01
N GLU A 80 -4.17 -11.01 1.10
CA GLU A 80 -5.05 -12.17 1.19
C GLU A 80 -6.10 -12.16 0.06
N GLY A 81 -6.75 -11.02 -0.16
CA GLY A 81 -7.76 -10.87 -1.22
C GLY A 81 -7.21 -11.12 -2.63
N HIS A 82 -5.99 -10.65 -2.93
CA HIS A 82 -5.39 -10.87 -4.24
C HIS A 82 -5.03 -12.35 -4.44
N LEU A 83 -4.45 -12.98 -3.42
CA LEU A 83 -4.12 -14.42 -3.44
C LEU A 83 -5.36 -15.28 -3.63
N MET A 84 -6.43 -15.03 -2.88
CA MET A 84 -7.70 -15.75 -3.03
C MET A 84 -8.29 -15.58 -4.42
N SER A 85 -8.23 -14.37 -4.98
CA SER A 85 -8.71 -14.10 -6.33
C SER A 85 -7.93 -14.87 -7.40
N LEU A 86 -6.59 -14.90 -7.30
CA LEU A 86 -5.73 -15.63 -8.24
C LEU A 86 -5.92 -17.15 -8.14
N LEU A 87 -6.03 -17.69 -6.92
CA LEU A 87 -6.28 -19.11 -6.67
C LEU A 87 -7.65 -19.53 -7.21
N ALA A 88 -8.70 -18.74 -6.95
CA ALA A 88 -10.04 -19.02 -7.47
C ALA A 88 -10.11 -18.99 -9.00
N GLN A 89 -9.29 -18.16 -9.65
CA GLN A 89 -9.15 -18.11 -11.11
C GLN A 89 -8.24 -19.21 -11.67
N GLY A 90 -7.57 -20.01 -10.82
CA GLY A 90 -6.60 -21.01 -11.25
C GLY A 90 -5.34 -20.41 -11.88
N LYS A 91 -5.06 -19.12 -11.66
CA LYS A 91 -3.87 -18.43 -12.21
C LYS A 91 -2.58 -18.77 -11.47
N VAL A 92 -2.70 -19.23 -10.24
CA VAL A 92 -1.60 -19.68 -9.36
C VAL A 92 -2.04 -20.92 -8.59
N ALA A 93 -1.07 -21.69 -8.10
CA ALA A 93 -1.25 -22.84 -7.24
C ALA A 93 -0.56 -22.61 -5.87
N LEU A 94 -0.99 -23.30 -4.82
CA LEU A 94 -0.43 -23.15 -3.47
C LEU A 94 1.09 -23.41 -3.38
N GLN A 95 1.59 -24.26 -4.29
CA GLN A 95 3.01 -24.60 -4.41
C GLN A 95 3.84 -23.59 -5.20
N ASP A 96 3.20 -22.64 -5.88
CA ASP A 96 3.91 -21.57 -6.58
C ASP A 96 4.62 -20.64 -5.60
N ALA A 97 5.62 -19.95 -6.10
CA ALA A 97 6.33 -18.91 -5.37
C ALA A 97 5.51 -17.61 -5.31
N VAL A 98 5.78 -16.81 -4.29
CA VAL A 98 5.15 -15.53 -4.01
C VAL A 98 5.35 -14.50 -5.12
N ASP A 99 6.46 -14.57 -5.85
CA ASP A 99 6.77 -13.71 -6.99
C ASP A 99 5.67 -13.67 -8.08
N LYS A 100 4.95 -14.78 -8.29
CA LYS A 100 3.86 -14.89 -9.27
C LYS A 100 2.59 -14.14 -8.89
N ALA A 101 2.47 -13.73 -7.62
CA ALA A 101 1.27 -13.10 -7.08
C ALA A 101 1.53 -11.70 -6.50
N LEU A 102 2.61 -11.04 -6.94
CA LEU A 102 2.97 -9.71 -6.48
C LEU A 102 1.97 -8.64 -6.92
N PHE A 103 1.50 -7.86 -5.96
CA PHE A 103 0.84 -6.59 -6.19
C PHE A 103 1.86 -5.44 -6.09
N LYS A 104 2.01 -4.69 -7.18
CA LYS A 104 2.99 -3.59 -7.31
C LYS A 104 2.39 -2.18 -7.24
N GLY A 105 1.08 -2.08 -7.08
CA GLY A 105 0.36 -0.80 -7.04
C GLY A 105 0.43 -0.12 -5.68
N PHE A 106 1.63 0.19 -5.19
CA PHE A 106 1.84 0.87 -3.91
C PHE A 106 2.62 2.17 -4.11
N LYS A 107 2.54 3.06 -3.11
CA LYS A 107 3.37 4.25 -3.02
C LYS A 107 4.28 4.13 -1.81
N THR A 108 5.51 4.59 -1.97
CA THR A 108 6.44 4.76 -0.85
C THR A 108 6.36 6.20 -0.37
N VAL A 109 6.42 6.38 0.95
CA VAL A 109 6.45 7.68 1.61
C VAL A 109 7.56 7.66 2.65
N ASP A 110 8.15 8.83 2.92
CA ASP A 110 9.12 8.99 4.00
C ASP A 110 8.39 9.17 5.34
N VAL A 111 9.06 8.82 6.44
CA VAL A 111 8.55 9.06 7.80
C VAL A 111 8.31 10.55 8.10
N SER A 112 9.01 11.45 7.41
CA SER A 112 8.81 12.90 7.50
C SER A 112 7.66 13.43 6.64
N THR A 113 6.97 12.57 5.88
CA THR A 113 5.88 12.98 4.98
C THR A 113 4.66 13.39 5.81
N SER A 114 4.00 14.48 5.41
CA SER A 114 2.75 14.96 6.04
C SER A 114 1.61 13.96 5.82
N LEU A 115 0.68 13.86 6.76
CA LEU A 115 -0.52 13.03 6.61
C LEU A 115 -1.60 13.68 5.73
N GLY A 116 -1.59 15.01 5.60
CA GLY A 116 -2.50 15.79 4.76
C GLY A 116 -2.08 15.94 3.31
#